data_AF-X1F9R6-F1
#
_entry.id   AF-X1F9R6-F1
#
_cell.length_a   1.000
_cell.length_b   1.000
_cell.length_c   1.000
_cell.angle_alpha   90.00
_cell.angle_beta   90.00
_cell.angle_gamma   90.00
#
_symmetry.space_group_name_H-M   'P 1'
#
loop_
_entity.id
_entity.type
_entity.pdbx_description
1 polymer ?
#
loop_
_entity_poly.entity_id
_entity_poly.type
_entity_poly.pdbx_seq_one_letter_code
_entity_poly.pdbx_strand_id
1 'polypeptide(L)'
;MRELTKELWVVERKPQSGDIPASEAKRVIPQADVIAITGTALINGTMGELLSWCPKESIVMVLGATTPLSPVWFDYGVDLVSGTRVIDPELVLRFVSEGVVFKQI
;
A
#
# COMPACT_ATOMS: atom_id res chain seq x y z
N MET A 1 12.61 5.28 -7.62
CA MET A 1 11.75 4.35 -8.40
C MET A 1 11.77 4.66 -9.88
N ARG A 2 11.38 5.85 -10.36
CA ARG A 2 11.35 6.16 -11.81
C ARG A 2 12.66 5.88 -12.56
N GLU A 3 13.82 6.05 -11.93
CA GLU A 3 15.15 5.77 -12.52
C GLU A 3 15.58 4.30 -12.40
N LEU A 4 14.91 3.50 -11.56
CA LEU A 4 15.26 2.12 -11.25
C LEU A 4 14.32 1.11 -11.93
N THR A 5 13.26 1.58 -12.58
CA THR A 5 12.21 0.76 -13.19
C THR A 5 12.06 1.10 -14.66
N LYS A 6 11.83 0.09 -15.51
CA LYS A 6 11.50 0.30 -16.93
C LYS A 6 10.17 1.01 -17.11
N GLU A 7 9.19 0.67 -16.26
CA GLU A 7 7.85 1.26 -16.27
C GLU A 7 7.35 1.42 -14.82
N LEU A 8 6.62 2.51 -14.56
CA LEU A 8 6.05 2.81 -13.24
C LEU A 8 4.62 3.30 -13.39
N TRP A 9 3.69 2.56 -12.81
CA TRP A 9 2.29 2.94 -12.68
C TRP A 9 2.00 3.36 -11.24
N VAL A 10 1.43 4.56 -11.08
CA VAL A 10 0.88 5.02 -9.82
C VAL A 10 -0.62 4.98 -9.97
N VAL A 11 -1.30 4.14 -9.19
CA VAL A 11 -2.75 3.99 -9.23
C VAL A 11 -3.33 4.72 -8.03
N GLU A 12 -4.17 5.72 -8.27
CA GLU A 12 -4.77 6.49 -7.18
C GLU A 12 -6.25 6.83 -7.32
N ARG A 13 -6.92 6.96 -6.17
CA ARG A 13 -8.35 7.37 -6.13
C ARG A 13 -8.54 8.86 -6.47
N LYS A 14 -7.54 9.68 -6.17
CA LYS A 14 -7.46 11.11 -6.56
C LYS A 14 -6.19 11.31 -7.38
N PRO A 15 -6.17 10.85 -8.64
CA PRO A 15 -4.96 10.81 -9.45
C PRO A 15 -4.43 12.23 -9.74
N GLN A 16 -3.11 12.38 -9.73
CA GLN A 16 -2.41 13.55 -10.26
C GLN A 16 -2.04 13.35 -11.73
N SER A 17 -1.39 14.36 -12.33
CA SER A 17 -0.93 14.25 -13.72
C SER A 17 0.01 13.06 -13.91
N GLY A 18 -0.38 12.12 -14.77
CA GLY A 18 0.37 10.90 -15.06
C GLY A 18 0.02 9.70 -14.17
N ASP A 19 -0.84 9.87 -13.16
CA ASP A 19 -1.36 8.76 -12.38
C ASP A 19 -2.55 8.10 -13.08
N ILE A 20 -2.78 6.83 -12.78
CA ILE A 20 -3.88 6.02 -13.27
C ILE A 20 -5.03 6.08 -12.25
N PRO A 21 -6.28 6.35 -12.67
CA PRO A 21 -7.42 6.27 -11.77
C PRO A 21 -7.59 4.87 -11.17
N ALA A 22 -7.99 4.77 -9.91
CA ALA A 22 -8.22 3.49 -9.23
C ALA A 22 -9.20 2.55 -9.98
N SER A 23 -10.15 3.09 -10.74
CA SER A 23 -11.06 2.30 -11.59
C SER A 23 -10.35 1.52 -12.72
N GLU A 24 -9.14 1.91 -13.08
CA GLU A 24 -8.32 1.27 -14.11
C GLU A 24 -7.24 0.35 -13.52
N ALA A 25 -7.21 0.16 -12.19
CA ALA A 25 -6.21 -0.66 -11.51
C ALA A 25 -6.10 -2.08 -12.11
N LYS A 26 -7.24 -2.71 -12.42
CA LYS A 26 -7.33 -4.05 -13.03
C LYS A 26 -6.62 -4.16 -14.37
N ARG A 27 -6.45 -3.04 -15.10
CA ARG A 27 -5.73 -3.01 -16.39
C ARG A 27 -4.24 -3.22 -16.18
N VAL A 28 -3.65 -2.64 -15.13
CA VAL A 28 -2.18 -2.56 -14.96
C VAL A 28 -1.62 -3.53 -13.94
N ILE A 29 -2.36 -3.85 -12.87
CA ILE A 29 -1.87 -4.76 -11.81
C ILE A 29 -1.43 -6.12 -12.36
N PRO A 30 -2.16 -6.79 -13.27
CA PRO A 30 -1.74 -8.09 -13.81
C PRO A 30 -0.45 -8.06 -14.65
N GLN A 31 0.07 -6.88 -14.99
CA GLN A 31 1.26 -6.71 -15.83
C GLN A 31 2.53 -6.39 -15.02
N ALA A 32 2.40 -6.13 -13.71
CA ALA A 32 3.50 -5.63 -12.89
C ALA A 32 4.34 -6.77 -12.29
N ASP A 33 5.66 -6.67 -12.41
CA ASP A 33 6.59 -7.59 -11.75
C ASP A 33 6.66 -7.37 -10.22
N VAL A 34 6.41 -6.13 -9.77
CA VAL A 34 6.42 -5.72 -8.36
C VAL A 34 5.21 -4.84 -8.08
N ILE A 35 4.45 -5.19 -7.04
CA ILE A 35 3.18 -4.53 -6.70
C ILE A 35 3.25 -4.05 -5.24
N ALA A 36 3.02 -2.76 -5.04
CA ALA A 36 3.03 -2.12 -3.73
C ALA A 36 1.63 -1.55 -3.42
N ILE A 37 0.94 -2.14 -2.45
CA ILE A 37 -0.44 -1.78 -2.06
C ILE A 37 -0.41 -1.05 -0.73
N THR A 38 -1.03 0.12 -0.66
CA THR A 38 -1.23 0.84 0.60
C THR A 38 -2.09 0.02 1.58
N GLY A 39 -1.71 -0.01 2.86
CA GLY A 39 -2.50 -0.61 3.94
C GLY A 39 -3.88 0.03 4.10
N THR A 40 -4.06 1.27 3.61
CA THR A 40 -5.39 1.92 3.59
C THR A 40 -6.40 1.21 2.67
N ALA A 41 -5.96 0.30 1.79
CA ALA A 41 -6.85 -0.56 1.01
C ALA A 41 -7.66 -1.54 1.89
N LEU A 42 -7.19 -1.85 3.11
CA LEU A 42 -7.99 -2.62 4.07
C LEU A 42 -9.21 -1.84 4.55
N ILE A 43 -8.98 -0.61 5.03
CA ILE A 43 -10.05 0.20 5.66
C ILE A 43 -11.08 0.72 4.67
N ASN A 44 -10.71 0.82 3.39
CA ASN A 44 -11.63 1.24 2.33
C ASN A 44 -12.26 0.07 1.56
N GLY A 45 -11.95 -1.18 1.94
CA GLY A 45 -12.57 -2.39 1.41
C GLY A 45 -12.05 -2.88 0.06
N THR A 46 -10.98 -2.30 -0.51
CA THR A 46 -10.48 -2.70 -1.85
C THR A 46 -9.36 -3.74 -1.82
N MET A 47 -8.81 -4.08 -0.65
CA MET A 47 -7.65 -4.99 -0.53
C MET A 47 -7.85 -6.33 -1.23
N GLY A 48 -8.96 -7.03 -0.95
CA GLY A 48 -9.20 -8.36 -1.51
C GLY A 48 -9.31 -8.35 -3.04
N GLU A 49 -9.93 -7.31 -3.59
CA GLU A 49 -10.04 -7.14 -5.04
C GLU A 49 -8.67 -6.87 -5.68
N LEU A 50 -7.86 -5.98 -5.10
CA LEU A 50 -6.51 -5.69 -5.57
C LEU A 50 -5.59 -6.92 -5.55
N LEU A 51 -5.62 -7.69 -4.44
CA LEU A 51 -4.87 -8.93 -4.31
C LEU A 51 -5.33 -9.98 -5.33
N SER A 52 -6.62 -10.05 -5.64
CA SER A 52 -7.15 -10.99 -6.65
C SER A 52 -6.64 -10.74 -8.08
N TRP A 53 -6.10 -9.55 -8.35
CA TRP A 53 -5.52 -9.19 -9.65
C TRP A 53 -4.01 -9.37 -9.70
N CYS A 54 -3.36 -9.60 -8.56
CA CYS A 54 -1.92 -9.77 -8.49
C CYS A 54 -1.52 -11.11 -9.14
N PRO A 55 -0.59 -11.12 -10.12
CA PRO A 55 -0.03 -12.35 -10.67
C PRO A 55 0.73 -13.14 -9.60
N LYS A 56 0.83 -14.46 -9.76
CA LYS A 56 1.53 -15.33 -8.81
C LYS A 56 3.05 -15.16 -8.86
N GLU A 57 3.56 -14.72 -10.00
CA GLU A 57 4.97 -14.54 -10.28
C GLU A 57 5.50 -13.17 -9.82
N SER A 58 4.59 -12.25 -9.47
CA SER A 58 4.92 -10.91 -9.01
C SER A 58 5.28 -10.87 -7.53
N ILE A 59 6.15 -9.94 -7.14
CA ILE A 59 6.41 -9.65 -5.73
C ILE A 59 5.35 -8.67 -5.23
N VAL A 60 4.56 -9.08 -4.24
CA VAL A 60 3.46 -8.28 -3.67
C VAL A 60 3.83 -7.77 -2.27
N MET A 61 3.73 -6.46 -2.07
CA MET A 61 3.96 -5.79 -0.80
C MET A 61 2.71 -5.05 -0.33
N VAL A 62 2.38 -5.17 0.96
CA VAL A 62 1.45 -4.24 1.64
C VAL A 62 2.23 -3.30 2.55
N LEU A 63 2.01 -1.99 2.43
CA LEU A 63 2.80 -0.98 3.12
C LEU A 63 2.00 0.21 3.69
N GLY A 64 2.56 0.84 4.71
CA GLY A 64 2.04 2.06 5.33
C GLY A 64 1.54 1.82 6.75
N ALA A 65 1.35 2.91 7.51
CA ALA A 65 1.04 2.86 8.95
C ALA A 65 -0.26 2.09 9.28
N THR A 66 -1.21 2.01 8.34
CA THR A 66 -2.46 1.25 8.48
C THR A 66 -2.27 -0.26 8.32
N THR A 67 -1.10 -0.72 7.87
CA THR A 67 -0.82 -2.15 7.63
C THR A 67 -0.58 -2.87 8.96
N PRO A 68 -1.43 -3.83 9.37
CA PRO A 68 -1.16 -4.65 10.54
C PRO A 68 0.10 -5.49 10.32
N LEU A 69 1.00 -5.53 11.30
CA LEU A 69 2.19 -6.39 11.27
C LEU A 69 1.80 -7.81 11.71
N SER A 70 1.20 -8.57 10.80
CA SER A 70 0.67 -9.92 11.04
C SER A 70 1.12 -10.91 9.96
N PRO A 71 1.43 -12.17 10.30
CA PRO A 71 1.78 -13.18 9.29
C PRO A 71 0.59 -13.60 8.40
N VAL A 72 -0.65 -13.26 8.77
CA VAL A 72 -1.86 -13.60 7.99
C VAL A 72 -1.76 -13.12 6.54
N TRP A 73 -1.01 -12.04 6.28
CA TRP A 73 -0.77 -11.56 4.92
C TRP A 73 -0.24 -12.62 3.95
N PHE A 74 0.63 -13.51 4.43
CA PHE A 74 1.25 -14.55 3.62
C PHE A 74 0.22 -15.59 3.14
N ASP A 75 -0.87 -15.80 3.88
CA ASP A 75 -1.98 -16.69 3.49
C ASP A 75 -2.78 -16.12 2.30
N TYR A 76 -2.63 -14.81 2.01
CA TYR A 76 -3.34 -14.09 0.95
C TYR A 76 -2.43 -13.69 -0.22
N GLY A 77 -1.25 -14.30 -0.34
CA GLY A 77 -0.34 -14.07 -1.48
C GLY A 77 0.43 -12.74 -1.42
N VAL A 78 0.58 -12.15 -0.24
CA VAL A 78 1.50 -11.03 0.01
C VAL A 78 2.86 -11.59 0.38
N ASP A 79 3.93 -11.11 -0.25
CA ASP A 79 5.31 -11.54 0.03
C ASP A 79 6.00 -10.67 1.09
N LEU A 80 5.62 -9.39 1.18
CA LEU A 80 6.30 -8.39 2.01
C LEU A 80 5.30 -7.51 2.76
N VAL A 81 5.60 -7.23 4.03
CA VAL A 81 4.76 -6.39 4.89
C VAL A 81 5.60 -5.27 5.48
N SER A 82 5.21 -4.03 5.23
CA SER A 82 5.89 -2.82 5.72
C SER A 82 4.92 -1.94 6.49
N GLY A 83 4.69 -2.27 7.76
CA GLY A 83 3.90 -1.46 8.70
C GLY A 83 4.73 -0.55 9.60
N THR A 84 4.07 0.07 10.57
CA THR A 84 4.70 0.93 11.58
C THR A 84 4.47 0.34 12.97
N ARG A 85 5.51 0.29 13.80
CA ARG A 85 5.39 -0.06 15.22
C ARG A 85 5.57 1.19 16.07
N VAL A 86 4.54 1.54 16.84
CA VAL A 86 4.61 2.63 17.82
C VAL A 86 5.45 2.18 19.01
N ILE A 87 6.52 2.92 19.30
CA ILE A 87 7.42 2.65 20.44
C ILE A 87 7.11 3.53 21.65
N ASP A 88 6.46 4.68 21.44
CA ASP A 88 5.99 5.61 22.47
C ASP A 88 4.51 5.97 22.20
N PRO A 89 3.56 5.21 22.77
CA PRO A 89 2.14 5.45 22.55
C PRO A 89 1.65 6.79 23.05
N GLU A 90 2.20 7.31 24.15
CA GLU A 90 1.76 8.58 24.74
C GLU A 90 2.11 9.75 23.82
N LEU A 91 3.35 9.76 23.30
CA LEU A 91 3.81 10.77 22.36
C LEU A 91 2.99 10.75 21.07
N VAL A 92 2.76 9.56 20.50
CA VAL A 92 2.00 9.41 19.26
C VAL A 92 0.55 9.87 19.45
N LEU A 93 -0.10 9.52 20.57
CA LEU A 93 -1.46 9.97 20.86
C LEU A 93 -1.53 11.50 20.97
N ARG A 94 -0.54 12.14 21.61
CA ARG A 94 -0.47 13.60 21.67
C ARG A 94 -0.33 14.21 20.28
N PHE A 95 0.63 13.74 19.47
CA PHE A 95 0.83 14.23 18.11
C PHE A 95 -0.40 14.07 17.22
N VAL A 96 -1.09 12.92 17.31
CA VAL A 96 -2.35 12.70 16.60
C VAL A 96 -3.42 13.69 17.06
N SER A 97 -3.52 13.96 18.37
CA SER A 97 -4.48 14.93 18.92
C SER A 97 -4.23 16.37 18.46
N GLU A 98 -2.98 16.70 18.13
CA GLU A 98 -2.54 18.01 17.63
C GLU A 98 -2.61 18.12 16.10
N GLY A 99 -3.00 17.05 15.39
CA GLY A 99 -3.07 17.02 13.92
C GLY A 99 -1.70 16.98 13.24
N VAL A 100 -0.65 16.57 13.95
CA VAL A 100 0.68 16.37 13.38
C VAL A 100 0.60 15.30 12.28
N VAL A 101 1.13 15.61 11.09
CA VAL A 101 1.08 14.68 9.96
C VAL A 101 2.17 13.62 10.07
N PHE A 102 1.90 12.41 9.56
CA PHE A 102 2.78 11.24 9.69
C PHE A 102 4.27 11.47 9.37
N LYS A 103 4.61 12.38 8.44
CA LYS A 103 6.02 12.73 8.14
C LYS A 103 6.78 13.36 9.32
N GLN A 104 6.07 13.73 10.38
CA GLN A 104 6.57 14.41 11.57
C GLN A 104 6.33 13.59 12.86
N ILE A 105 5.79 12.37 12.73
CA ILE A 105 5.53 11.41 13.82
C ILE A 105 6.64 10.37 13.86
#